data_AF-A0AA48RH45-F1
#
_entry.id   AF-A0AA48RH45-F1
#
_cell.length_a   1.000
_cell.length_b   1.000
_cell.length_c   1.000
_cell.angle_alpha   90.00
_cell.angle_beta   90.00
_cell.angle_gamma   90.00
#
_symmetry.space_group_name_H-M   'P 1'
#
loop_
_entity.id
_entity.type
_entity.pdbx_description
1 polymer ?
#
loop_
_entity_poly.entity_id
_entity_poly.type
_entity_poly.pdbx_seq_one_letter_code
_entity_poly.pdbx_strand_id
1 'polypeptide(L)'
;MSTTNNERQALQMTLQFLLEQRVSIRKEYLQRDKELAEEIKQLLHRIRQLDEQFGVPSGMDDQQGGTTIGTAVPVEMSAKRAGRVRRPYQHHDYPRIAREVEAILEEATAPLTLTQLYGELQKHQGFEWPHPYIIIQKALKYSERVQVQKEGRKLMFSIVK
;
A
#
# COMPACT_ATOMS: atom_id res chain seq x y z
N MET A 1 2.88 47.55 -31.91
CA MET A 1 2.87 47.44 -30.43
C MET A 1 1.54 46.90 -29.87
N SER A 2 0.43 46.92 -30.62
CA SER A 2 -0.90 46.45 -30.15
C SER A 2 -1.17 44.95 -30.32
N THR A 3 -0.62 44.32 -31.38
CA THR A 3 -0.91 42.91 -31.71
C THR A 3 -0.34 41.92 -30.70
N THR A 4 0.87 42.15 -30.21
CA THR A 4 1.54 41.31 -29.20
C THR A 4 0.86 41.36 -27.84
N ASN A 5 0.28 42.51 -27.47
CA ASN A 5 -0.50 42.65 -26.24
C ASN A 5 -1.85 41.92 -26.34
N ASN A 6 -2.51 41.98 -27.49
CA ASN A 6 -3.75 41.24 -27.72
C ASN A 6 -3.53 39.72 -27.70
N GLU A 7 -2.43 39.25 -28.29
CA GLU A 7 -2.05 37.82 -28.25
C GLU A 7 -1.74 37.37 -26.82
N ARG A 8 -1.00 38.17 -26.05
CA ARG A 8 -0.73 37.89 -24.63
C ARG A 8 -2.03 37.80 -23.82
N GLN A 9 -2.98 38.70 -24.05
CA GLN A 9 -4.27 38.69 -23.37
C GLN A 9 -5.10 37.45 -23.76
N ALA A 10 -5.12 37.07 -25.03
CA ALA A 10 -5.79 35.85 -25.50
C ALA A 10 -5.20 34.58 -24.87
N LEU A 11 -3.87 34.50 -24.77
CA LEU A 11 -3.18 33.39 -24.10
C LEU A 11 -3.48 33.35 -22.60
N GLN A 12 -3.55 34.50 -21.93
CA GLN A 12 -3.91 34.58 -20.51
C GLN A 12 -5.34 34.09 -20.26
N MET A 13 -6.31 34.52 -21.08
CA MET A 13 -7.70 34.06 -20.97
C MET A 13 -7.82 32.56 -21.24
N THR A 14 -7.09 32.05 -22.23
CA THR A 14 -7.06 30.62 -22.54
C THR A 14 -6.45 29.81 -21.40
N LEU A 15 -5.34 30.30 -20.81
CA LEU A 15 -4.73 29.66 -19.65
C LEU A 15 -5.68 29.62 -18.45
N GLN A 16 -6.36 30.74 -18.16
CA GLN A 16 -7.33 30.80 -17.07
C GLN A 16 -8.46 29.79 -17.28
N PHE A 17 -9.04 29.74 -18.48
CA PHE A 17 -10.07 28.77 -18.83
C PHE A 17 -9.61 27.32 -18.64
N LEU A 18 -8.41 26.97 -19.10
CA LEU A 18 -7.85 25.62 -18.92
C LEU A 18 -7.61 25.27 -17.44
N LEU A 19 -7.18 26.24 -16.63
CA LEU A 19 -7.01 26.04 -15.19
C LEU A 19 -8.36 25.81 -14.49
N GLU A 20 -9.39 26.57 -14.86
CA GLU A 20 -10.76 26.40 -14.36
C GLU A 20 -11.33 25.03 -14.75
N GLN A 21 -11.17 24.63 -16.02
CA GLN A 21 -11.55 23.29 -16.48
C GLN A 21 -10.84 22.19 -15.71
N ARG A 22 -9.52 22.33 -15.48
CA ARG A 22 -8.74 21.34 -14.71
C ARG A 22 -9.26 21.19 -13.28
N VAL A 23 -9.65 22.28 -12.63
CA VAL A 23 -10.23 22.24 -11.28
C VAL A 23 -11.61 21.59 -11.30
N SER A 24 -12.46 21.91 -12.28
CA SER A 24 -13.78 21.32 -12.44
C SER A 24 -13.70 19.79 -12.61
N ILE A 25 -12.85 19.34 -13.53
CA ILE A 25 -12.62 17.91 -13.79
C ILE A 25 -12.17 17.19 -12.52
N ARG A 26 -11.26 17.76 -11.74
CA ARG A 26 -10.81 17.14 -10.46
C ARG A 26 -11.95 16.98 -9.46
N LYS A 27 -12.86 17.96 -9.38
CA LYS A 27 -14.03 17.86 -8.51
C LYS A 27 -14.97 16.75 -8.98
N GLU A 28 -15.22 16.66 -10.28
CA GLU A 28 -16.04 15.61 -10.86
C GLU A 28 -15.47 14.21 -10.60
N TYR A 29 -14.16 14.02 -10.83
CA TYR A 29 -13.49 12.74 -10.53
C TYR A 29 -13.63 12.35 -9.05
N LEU A 30 -13.40 13.30 -8.13
CA LEU A 30 -13.54 13.04 -6.70
C LEU A 30 -14.98 12.69 -6.31
N GLN A 31 -15.95 13.37 -6.92
CA GLN A 31 -17.36 13.11 -6.68
C GLN A 31 -17.76 11.71 -7.18
N ARG A 32 -17.34 11.35 -8.40
CA ARG A 32 -17.60 10.05 -9.00
C ARG A 32 -16.94 8.90 -8.22
N ASP A 33 -15.74 9.13 -7.68
CA ASP A 33 -15.05 8.16 -6.83
C ASP A 33 -15.83 7.89 -5.53
N LYS A 34 -16.42 8.93 -4.91
CA LYS A 34 -17.30 8.78 -3.74
C LYS A 34 -18.57 8.02 -4.06
N GLU A 35 -19.22 8.32 -5.19
CA GLU A 35 -20.42 7.63 -5.64
C GLU A 35 -20.15 6.13 -5.84
N LEU A 36 -19.06 5.79 -6.52
CA LEU A 36 -18.63 4.40 -6.70
C LEU A 36 -18.32 3.72 -5.36
N ALA A 37 -17.68 4.41 -4.41
CA ALA A 37 -17.40 3.85 -3.10
C ALA A 37 -18.69 3.51 -2.32
N GLU A 38 -19.71 4.36 -2.39
CA GLU A 38 -21.01 4.08 -1.78
C GLU A 38 -21.76 2.94 -2.49
N GLU A 39 -21.73 2.87 -3.83
CA GLU A 39 -22.30 1.75 -4.59
C GLU A 39 -21.63 0.41 -4.22
N ILE A 40 -20.29 0.39 -4.14
CA ILE A 40 -19.53 -0.79 -3.72
C ILE A 40 -19.94 -1.21 -2.30
N LYS A 41 -20.07 -0.25 -1.38
CA LYS A 41 -20.48 -0.52 0.01
C LYS A 41 -21.89 -1.12 0.08
N GLN A 42 -22.83 -0.59 -0.70
CA GLN A 42 -24.20 -1.13 -0.79
C GLN A 42 -24.20 -2.56 -1.34
N LEU A 43 -23.42 -2.83 -2.39
CA LEU A 43 -23.28 -4.17 -2.96
C LEU A 43 -22.67 -5.15 -1.95
N LEU A 44 -21.59 -4.78 -1.26
CA LEU A 44 -20.97 -5.62 -0.23
C LEU A 44 -21.93 -5.90 0.93
N HIS A 45 -22.71 -4.90 1.35
CA HIS A 45 -23.73 -5.10 2.36
C HIS A 45 -24.81 -6.09 1.88
N ARG A 46 -25.25 -5.95 0.63
CA ARG A 46 -26.23 -6.87 0.04
C ARG A 46 -25.69 -8.29 -0.09
N ILE A 47 -24.43 -8.46 -0.49
CA ILE A 47 -23.77 -9.77 -0.55
C ILE A 47 -23.73 -10.40 0.85
N ARG A 48 -23.30 -9.65 1.87
CA ARG A 48 -23.30 -10.16 3.26
C ARG A 48 -24.70 -10.56 3.72
N GLN A 49 -25.74 -9.77 3.43
CA GLN A 49 -27.11 -10.15 3.73
C GLN A 49 -27.52 -11.46 3.05
N LEU A 50 -27.12 -11.67 1.81
CA LEU A 50 -27.39 -12.91 1.07
C LEU A 50 -26.59 -14.09 1.67
N ASP A 51 -25.32 -13.90 2.01
CA ASP A 51 -24.51 -14.93 2.65
C ASP A 51 -25.07 -15.35 4.03
N GLU A 52 -25.64 -14.40 4.78
CA GLU A 52 -26.34 -14.65 6.05
C GLU A 52 -27.68 -15.38 5.84
N GLN A 53 -28.45 -15.01 4.80
CA GLN A 53 -29.76 -15.60 4.51
C GLN A 53 -29.68 -17.00 3.91
N PHE A 54 -28.74 -17.22 3.01
CA PHE A 54 -28.61 -18.48 2.29
C PHE A 54 -27.62 -19.43 2.95
N GLY A 55 -26.81 -18.95 3.91
CA GLY A 55 -25.69 -19.69 4.48
C GLY A 55 -24.68 -19.98 3.38
N VAL A 56 -23.46 -19.44 3.48
CA VAL A 56 -22.39 -19.88 2.57
C VAL A 56 -22.38 -21.42 2.58
N PRO A 57 -22.55 -22.12 1.44
CA PRO A 57 -22.33 -23.55 1.42
C PRO A 57 -20.88 -23.77 1.86
N SER A 58 -20.72 -24.22 3.10
CA SER A 58 -19.48 -24.75 3.64
C SER A 58 -19.16 -25.98 2.79
N GLY A 59 -18.40 -25.72 1.72
CA GLY A 59 -18.12 -26.70 0.69
C GLY A 59 -16.83 -26.37 -0.02
N MET A 60 -15.82 -25.88 0.72
CA MET A 60 -14.40 -25.88 0.32
C MET A 60 -13.46 -25.87 1.55
N ASP A 61 -13.79 -26.62 2.59
CA ASP A 61 -12.80 -27.13 3.54
C ASP A 61 -12.79 -28.64 3.39
N ASP A 62 -11.93 -29.13 2.49
CA ASP A 62 -11.28 -30.44 2.47
C ASP A 62 -10.84 -30.76 1.03
N GLN A 63 -9.59 -30.44 0.70
CA GLN A 63 -8.68 -31.36 0.00
C GLN A 63 -7.30 -30.71 -0.20
N GLN A 64 -6.48 -30.87 0.83
CA GLN A 64 -5.05 -31.01 0.66
C GLN A 64 -4.77 -32.42 0.13
N GLY A 65 -4.17 -32.53 -1.06
CA GLY A 65 -3.42 -33.73 -1.48
C GLY A 65 -3.98 -34.54 -2.66
N GLY A 66 -3.19 -34.64 -3.73
CA GLY A 66 -3.21 -35.82 -4.61
C GLY A 66 -3.44 -35.60 -6.11
N THR A 67 -2.35 -35.56 -6.87
CA THR A 67 -2.13 -36.48 -8.02
C THR A 67 -2.99 -36.35 -9.30
N THR A 68 -2.39 -35.66 -10.28
CA THR A 68 -2.26 -36.01 -11.72
C THR A 68 -3.45 -36.03 -12.70
N ILE A 69 -3.09 -35.71 -13.95
CA ILE A 69 -3.76 -35.91 -15.25
C ILE A 69 -4.84 -34.84 -15.53
N GLY A 70 -4.77 -33.98 -16.54
CA GLY A 70 -3.98 -33.97 -17.76
C GLY A 70 -4.94 -33.67 -18.91
N THR A 71 -5.04 -32.40 -19.33
CA THR A 71 -5.52 -32.07 -20.67
C THR A 71 -4.79 -30.83 -21.18
N ALA A 72 -3.86 -31.09 -22.08
CA ALA A 72 -3.17 -30.09 -22.87
C ALA A 72 -4.10 -29.51 -23.94
N VAL A 73 -4.14 -28.19 -24.06
CA VAL A 73 -4.18 -27.53 -25.37
C VAL A 73 -3.23 -26.32 -25.31
N PRO A 74 -2.15 -26.29 -26.12
CA PRO A 74 -1.19 -25.19 -26.13
C PRO A 74 -1.50 -24.23 -27.28
N VAL A 75 -1.72 -22.94 -26.98
CA VAL A 75 -1.43 -21.87 -27.93
C VAL A 75 -0.82 -20.70 -27.15
N GLU A 76 0.46 -20.49 -27.42
CA GLU A 76 1.28 -19.36 -27.04
C GLU A 76 0.64 -18.02 -27.42
N MET A 77 1.15 -16.94 -26.82
CA MET A 77 0.80 -15.53 -27.03
C MET A 77 -0.24 -14.93 -26.06
N SER A 78 0.12 -14.85 -24.79
CA SER A 78 -0.19 -13.64 -24.00
C SER A 78 0.85 -13.36 -22.91
N ALA A 79 2.13 -13.57 -23.24
CA ALA A 79 3.25 -13.00 -22.49
C ALA A 79 3.24 -11.48 -22.65
N LYS A 80 2.46 -10.74 -21.84
CA LYS A 80 2.65 -9.30 -21.51
C LYS A 80 1.61 -8.67 -20.57
N ARG A 81 0.68 -9.42 -19.98
CA ARG A 81 -0.17 -8.93 -18.90
C ARG A 81 -0.25 -9.94 -17.76
N ALA A 82 0.89 -10.25 -17.17
CA ALA A 82 0.90 -10.75 -15.80
C ALA A 82 0.43 -9.59 -14.91
N GLY A 83 -0.90 -9.47 -14.77
CA GLY A 83 -1.50 -8.63 -13.75
C GLY A 83 -0.79 -8.94 -12.44
N ARG A 84 -0.34 -7.89 -11.73
CA ARG A 84 0.21 -8.04 -10.40
C ARG A 84 -0.77 -8.90 -9.61
N VAL A 85 -0.42 -10.15 -9.37
CA VAL A 85 -1.09 -11.01 -8.40
C VAL A 85 -1.14 -10.15 -7.15
N ARG A 86 -2.34 -9.71 -6.77
CA ARG A 86 -2.53 -8.97 -5.52
C ARG A 86 -2.07 -9.93 -4.45
N ARG A 87 -0.84 -9.73 -3.97
CA ARG A 87 -0.30 -10.55 -2.89
C ARG A 87 -1.32 -10.49 -1.76
N PRO A 88 -1.69 -11.62 -1.15
CA PRO A 88 -2.62 -11.62 -0.04
C PRO A 88 -2.14 -10.60 0.99
N TYR A 89 -3.08 -9.84 1.56
CA TYR A 89 -2.78 -8.85 2.58
C TYR A 89 -2.05 -9.55 3.73
N GLN A 90 -0.73 -9.34 3.81
CA GLN A 90 0.08 -9.96 4.84
C GLN A 90 -0.15 -9.15 6.11
N HIS A 91 -0.97 -9.70 7.01
CA HIS A 91 -1.16 -9.10 8.32
C HIS A 91 0.16 -9.22 9.09
N HIS A 92 0.81 -8.09 9.35
CA HIS A 92 2.02 -8.04 10.15
C HIS A 92 1.67 -7.80 11.61
N ASP A 93 2.29 -8.54 12.52
CA ASP A 93 2.17 -8.32 13.95
C ASP A 93 3.03 -7.12 14.35
N TYR A 94 2.47 -5.92 14.19
CA TYR A 94 3.15 -4.66 14.46
C TYR A 94 3.62 -4.52 15.92
N PRO A 95 2.85 -4.92 16.95
CA PRO A 95 3.33 -4.93 18.34
C PRO A 95 4.56 -5.83 18.55
N ARG A 96 4.57 -7.04 17.98
CA ARG A 96 5.74 -7.92 18.10
C ARG A 96 6.97 -7.32 17.41
N ILE A 97 6.79 -6.79 16.20
CA ILE A 97 7.87 -6.12 15.46
C ILE A 97 8.41 -4.93 16.26
N ALA A 98 7.55 -4.17 16.94
CA ALA A 98 7.99 -3.04 17.78
C ALA A 98 8.90 -3.50 18.93
N ARG A 99 8.55 -4.58 19.62
CA ARG A 99 9.39 -5.15 20.70
C ARG A 99 10.74 -5.65 20.19
N GLU A 100 10.75 -6.26 19.00
CA GLU A 100 12.00 -6.71 18.38
C GLU A 100 12.88 -5.54 17.93
N VAL A 101 12.27 -4.47 17.41
CA VAL A 101 12.97 -3.21 17.12
C VAL A 101 13.56 -2.62 18.40
N GLU A 102 12.80 -2.60 19.50
CA GLU A 102 13.32 -2.15 20.80
C GLU A 102 14.50 -3.00 21.26
N ALA A 103 14.40 -4.34 21.22
CA ALA A 103 15.48 -5.24 21.62
C ALA A 103 16.76 -5.01 20.80
N ILE A 104 16.63 -4.88 19.48
CA ILE A 104 17.78 -4.59 18.60
C ILE A 104 18.41 -3.24 18.94
N LEU A 105 17.59 -2.22 19.25
CA LEU A 105 18.08 -0.89 19.59
C LEU A 105 18.64 -0.79 21.03
N GLU A 106 18.19 -1.64 21.95
CA GLU A 106 18.76 -1.78 23.30
C GLU A 106 20.12 -2.47 23.26
N GLU A 107 20.28 -3.49 22.42
CA GLU A 107 21.56 -4.17 22.19
C GLU A 107 22.53 -3.30 21.39
N ALA A 108 22.03 -2.40 20.54
CA ALA A 108 22.85 -1.50 19.76
C ALA A 108 23.50 -0.42 20.63
N THR A 109 24.83 -0.38 20.65
CA THR A 109 25.61 0.68 21.33
C THR A 109 25.55 2.05 20.65
N ALA A 110 25.00 2.12 19.43
CA ALA A 110 24.88 3.34 18.65
C ALA A 110 23.58 3.36 17.84
N PRO A 111 23.08 4.55 17.44
CA PRO A 111 21.89 4.67 16.61
C PRO A 111 22.05 3.92 15.28
N LEU A 112 21.01 3.17 14.89
CA LEU A 112 21.02 2.36 13.66
C LEU A 112 20.33 3.10 12.52
N THR A 113 20.84 2.89 11.30
CA THR A 113 20.14 3.32 10.08
C THR A 113 19.01 2.34 9.72
N LEU A 114 18.04 2.78 8.92
CA LEU A 114 16.94 1.91 8.44
C LEU A 114 17.45 0.61 7.80
N THR A 115 18.52 0.68 7.01
CA THR A 115 19.11 -0.49 6.34
C THR A 115 19.75 -1.45 7.32
N GLN A 116 20.41 -0.94 8.36
CA GLN A 116 21.01 -1.78 9.40
C GLN A 116 19.94 -2.42 10.27
N LEU A 117 18.95 -1.64 10.70
CA LEU A 117 17.83 -2.12 11.48
C LEU A 117 17.06 -3.21 10.72
N TYR A 118 16.75 -2.97 9.44
CA TYR A 118 16.10 -3.99 8.61
C TYR A 118 16.97 -5.24 8.42
N GLY A 119 18.27 -5.08 8.24
CA GLY A 119 19.20 -6.20 8.13
C GLY A 119 19.21 -7.08 9.38
N GLU A 120 19.21 -6.48 10.57
CA GLU A 120 19.11 -7.24 11.83
C GLU A 120 17.72 -7.89 11.98
N LEU A 121 16.62 -7.17 11.71
CA LEU A 121 15.28 -7.76 11.74
C LEU A 121 15.13 -8.95 10.77
N GLN A 122 15.74 -8.87 9.59
CA GLN A 122 15.74 -9.96 8.63
C GLN A 122 16.48 -11.20 9.16
N LYS A 123 17.60 -11.02 9.89
CA LYS A 123 18.30 -12.14 10.54
C LYS A 123 17.47 -12.78 11.64
N HIS A 124 16.73 -11.98 12.42
CA HIS A 124 15.92 -12.47 13.53
C HIS A 124 14.63 -13.18 13.08
N GLN A 125 13.95 -12.70 12.03
CA GLN A 125 12.68 -13.26 11.57
C GLN A 125 12.77 -14.14 10.32
N GLY A 126 13.86 -14.07 9.55
CA GLY A 126 14.04 -14.83 8.31
C GLY A 126 13.08 -14.45 7.17
N PHE A 127 12.30 -13.37 7.32
CA PHE A 127 11.34 -12.92 6.30
C PHE A 127 11.84 -11.67 5.57
N GLU A 128 11.73 -11.69 4.24
CA GLU A 128 11.97 -10.51 3.41
C GLU A 128 10.66 -9.72 3.26
N TRP A 129 10.69 -8.45 3.67
CA TRP A 129 9.55 -7.56 3.54
C TRP A 129 9.61 -6.75 2.25
N PRO A 130 8.52 -6.68 1.47
CA PRO A 130 8.49 -5.90 0.23
C PRO A 130 8.63 -4.39 0.49
N HIS A 131 8.18 -3.90 1.66
CA HIS A 131 8.20 -2.48 2.04
C HIS A 131 8.64 -2.29 3.51
N PRO A 132 9.92 -2.50 3.83
CA PRO A 132 10.40 -2.53 5.22
C PRO A 132 10.23 -1.20 5.94
N TYR A 133 10.42 -0.09 5.23
CA TYR A 133 10.19 1.25 5.77
C TYR A 133 8.76 1.44 6.32
N ILE A 134 7.75 1.05 5.55
CA ILE A 134 6.35 1.22 5.92
C ILE A 134 6.00 0.35 7.12
N ILE A 135 6.54 -0.87 7.16
CA ILE A 135 6.28 -1.84 8.23
C ILE A 135 6.91 -1.36 9.53
N ILE A 136 8.18 -0.94 9.49
CA ILE A 136 8.89 -0.40 10.65
C ILE A 136 8.19 0.88 11.14
N GLN A 137 7.83 1.82 10.25
CA GLN A 137 7.07 3.01 10.68
C GLN A 137 5.73 2.69 11.33
N LYS A 138 5.01 1.68 10.84
CA LYS A 138 3.75 1.25 11.45
C LYS A 138 3.97 0.57 12.80
N ALA A 139 5.01 -0.24 12.93
CA ALA A 139 5.40 -0.88 14.19
C ALA A 139 5.83 0.14 15.24
N LEU A 140 6.59 1.16 14.86
CA LEU A 140 7.03 2.22 15.76
C LEU A 140 5.89 3.02 16.40
N LYS A 141 4.67 3.01 15.83
CA LYS A 141 3.50 3.59 16.50
C LYS A 141 3.12 2.88 17.80
N TYR A 142 3.56 1.64 17.98
CA TYR A 142 3.30 0.83 19.18
C TYR A 142 4.45 0.88 20.20
N SER A 143 5.50 1.67 19.93
CA SER A 143 6.66 1.82 20.81
C SER A 143 6.90 3.31 21.05
N GLU A 144 6.68 3.77 22.28
CA GLU A 144 7.01 5.14 22.69
C GLU A 144 8.50 5.33 23.00
N ARG A 145 9.26 4.23 23.09
CA ARG A 145 10.67 4.21 23.52
C ARG A 145 11.66 4.44 22.38
N VAL A 146 11.21 4.43 21.12
CA VAL A 146 12.10 4.55 19.96
C VAL A 146 11.99 5.95 19.37
N GLN A 147 13.12 6.66 19.36
CA GLN A 147 13.25 7.96 18.73
C GLN A 147 13.75 7.81 17.29
N VAL A 148 13.12 8.55 16.38
CA VAL A 148 13.53 8.64 14.98
C VAL A 148 14.09 10.02 14.73
N GLN A 149 15.37 10.11 14.37
CA GLN A 149 16.03 11.34 13.98
C GLN A 149 16.37 11.31 12.49
N LYS A 150 16.19 12.45 11.83
CA LYS A 150 16.54 12.59 10.41
C LYS A 150 17.89 13.28 10.29
N GLU A 151 18.89 12.54 9.80
CA GLU A 151 20.23 13.06 9.54
C GLU A 151 20.43 13.15 8.02
N GLY A 152 20.17 14.35 7.47
CA GLY A 152 20.19 14.59 6.02
C GLY A 152 19.17 13.74 5.25
N ARG A 153 19.65 12.75 4.50
CA ARG A 153 18.82 11.79 3.73
C ARG A 153 18.60 10.46 4.47
N LYS A 154 19.22 10.25 5.62
CA LYS A 154 19.15 9.01 6.39
C LYS A 154 18.23 9.17 7.59
N LEU A 155 17.58 8.07 7.97
CA LEU A 155 16.82 7.95 9.22
C LEU A 155 17.64 7.15 10.20
N MET A 156 17.85 7.74 11.37
CA MET A 156 18.55 7.15 12.51
C MET A 156 17.52 6.78 13.57
N PHE A 157 17.63 5.56 14.09
CA PHE A 157 16.77 5.00 15.13
C PHE A 157 17.58 4.79 16.40
N SER A 158 17.06 5.25 17.53
CA SER A 158 17.70 5.11 18.84
C SER A 158 16.67 4.87 19.93
N ILE A 159 17.05 4.18 21.00
CA ILE A 159 16.23 4.03 22.20
C ILE A 159 16.32 5.30 23.06
N VAL A 160 15.17 5.81 23.53
CA VAL A 160 15.10 6.83 24.58
C VAL A 160 15.26 6.08 25.91
N LYS A 161 16.35 6.37 26.62
CA LYS A 161 16.58 5.85 27.98
C LYS A 161 15.79 6.65 29.00
#